data_AF-A0AAV7JF81-F1
#
_entry.id   AF-A0AAV7JF81-F1
#
_cell.length_a   1.000
_cell.length_b   1.000
_cell.length_c   1.000
_cell.angle_alpha   90.00
_cell.angle_beta   90.00
_cell.angle_gamma   90.00
#
_symmetry.space_group_name_H-M   'P 1'
#
loop_
_entity.id
_entity.type
_entity.pdbx_description
1 polymer ?
#
loop_
_entity_poly.entity_id
_entity_poly.type
_entity_poly.pdbx_seq_one_letter_code
_entity_poly.pdbx_strand_id
1 'polypeptide(L)'
;MPHQALSKLHVIPQRQTINGEYYRTKILAGSCKDAIDRRAKNGSVLQRATTSKMSEIIFMQDGAPAHTAKLTQEWCKQNLPAFWQKAESLGTHLTSITLITYGQY
;
A
#
# COMPACT_ATOMS: atom_id res chain seq x y z
N MET A 1 -6.99 -1.84 -20.90
CA MET A 1 -5.92 -2.86 -20.75
C MET A 1 -5.83 -3.22 -19.28
N PRO A 2 -5.87 -4.50 -18.88
CA PRO A 2 -5.66 -4.85 -17.48
C PRO A 2 -4.23 -4.45 -17.09
N HIS A 3 -4.10 -3.64 -16.04
CA HIS A 3 -2.82 -3.14 -15.54
C HIS A 3 -2.05 -4.30 -14.88
N GLN A 4 -1.25 -5.02 -15.67
CA GLN A 4 -0.37 -6.10 -15.21
C GLN A 4 0.91 -5.55 -14.56
N ALA A 5 0.77 -4.67 -13.58
CA ALA A 5 1.90 -4.14 -12.82
C ALA A 5 1.81 -4.65 -11.37
N LEU A 6 2.97 -4.92 -10.77
CA LEU A 6 3.09 -5.40 -9.40
C LEU A 6 4.04 -4.49 -8.62
N SER A 7 3.82 -4.38 -7.31
CA SER A 7 4.83 -3.87 -6.38
C SER A 7 5.86 -4.96 -6.10
N LYS A 8 7.05 -4.57 -5.65
CA LYS A 8 8.05 -5.54 -5.18
C LYS A 8 7.53 -6.21 -3.90
N LEU A 9 7.63 -7.54 -3.84
CA LEU A 9 7.39 -8.29 -2.60
C LEU A 9 8.51 -7.98 -1.61
N HIS A 10 8.15 -7.45 -0.44
CA HIS A 10 9.09 -7.19 0.65
C HIS A 10 9.08 -8.37 1.61
N VAL A 11 10.16 -9.15 1.63
CA VAL A 11 10.31 -10.30 2.54
C VAL A 11 10.89 -9.82 3.87
N ILE A 12 10.21 -10.14 4.96
CA ILE A 12 10.62 -9.76 6.30
C ILE A 12 11.66 -10.77 6.81
N PRO A 13 12.82 -10.31 7.33
CA PRO A 13 13.79 -11.21 7.93
C PRO A 13 13.20 -12.04 9.08
N GLN A 14 13.73 -13.24 9.30
CA GLN A 14 13.26 -14.10 10.37
C GLN A 14 13.38 -13.40 11.74
N ARG A 15 12.35 -13.55 12.58
CA ARG A 15 12.24 -12.93 13.92
C ARG A 15 12.17 -11.39 13.94
N GLN A 16 12.04 -10.74 12.79
CA GLN A 16 11.80 -9.28 12.74
C GLN A 16 10.31 -8.99 12.97
N THR A 17 10.02 -8.15 13.96
CA THR A 17 8.66 -7.60 14.16
C THR A 17 8.48 -6.33 13.34
N ILE A 18 7.31 -6.17 12.71
CA ILE A 18 6.93 -4.92 12.02
C ILE A 18 6.21 -4.00 13.00
N ASN A 19 6.86 -2.89 13.34
CA ASN A 19 6.22 -1.75 14.01
C ASN A 19 5.92 -0.64 12.98
N GLY A 20 5.30 0.46 13.43
CA GLY A 20 4.96 1.57 12.55
C GLY A 20 6.18 2.15 11.81
N GLU A 21 7.30 2.33 12.50
CA GLU A 21 8.52 2.90 11.91
C GLU A 21 9.10 2.01 10.79
N TYR A 22 9.17 0.70 11.03
CA TYR A 22 9.58 -0.27 10.02
C TYR A 22 8.64 -0.25 8.83
N TYR A 23 7.33 -0.27 9.09
CA TYR A 23 6.31 -0.26 8.03
C TYR A 23 6.40 1.00 7.18
N ARG A 24 6.51 2.19 7.80
CA ARG A 24 6.68 3.47 7.11
C ARG A 24 7.95 3.48 6.25
N THR A 25 9.09 3.09 6.81
CA THR A 25 10.38 3.29 6.13
C THR A 25 10.69 2.21 5.10
N LYS A 26 10.39 0.95 5.40
CA LYS A 26 10.78 -0.18 4.55
C LYS A 26 9.69 -0.58 3.56
N ILE A 27 8.42 -0.48 3.96
CA ILE A 27 7.30 -0.95 3.13
C ILE A 27 6.67 0.23 2.38
N LEU A 28 6.26 1.29 3.07
CA LEU A 28 5.58 2.42 2.46
C LEU A 28 6.54 3.29 1.62
N ALA A 29 7.56 3.87 2.25
CA ALA A 29 8.53 4.74 1.56
C ALA A 29 9.43 3.98 0.57
N GLY A 30 9.57 2.66 0.74
CA GLY A 30 10.26 1.79 -0.19
C GLY A 30 9.33 1.27 -1.27
N SER A 31 8.87 0.03 -1.09
CA SER A 31 8.17 -0.75 -2.12
C SER A 31 6.86 -0.12 -2.61
N CYS A 32 6.08 0.53 -1.72
CA CYS A 32 4.81 1.14 -2.09
C CYS A 32 5.01 2.42 -2.92
N LYS A 33 5.87 3.33 -2.44
CA LYS A 33 6.15 4.59 -3.14
C LYS A 33 6.77 4.34 -4.51
N ASP A 34 7.72 3.41 -4.63
CA ASP A 34 8.27 2.97 -5.91
C ASP A 34 7.15 2.55 -6.89
N ALA A 35 6.18 1.73 -6.43
CA ALA A 35 5.08 1.27 -7.26
C ALA A 35 4.13 2.38 -7.72
N ILE A 36 3.90 3.36 -6.86
CA ILE A 36 2.98 4.48 -7.08
C ILE A 36 3.59 5.55 -7.98
N ASP A 37 4.91 5.72 -7.95
CA ASP A 37 5.61 6.74 -8.75
C ASP A 37 5.91 6.28 -10.18
N ARG A 38 5.76 5.00 -10.50
CA ARG A 38 5.99 4.46 -11.84
C ARG A 38 5.06 5.04 -12.90
N ARG A 39 5.61 5.37 -14.08
CA ARG A 39 4.89 5.96 -15.22
C ARG A 39 5.09 5.23 -16.55
N ALA A 40 6.00 4.25 -16.61
CA ALA A 40 6.29 3.53 -17.83
C ALA A 40 5.08 2.69 -18.28
N LYS A 41 4.70 2.76 -19.56
CA LYS A 41 3.60 1.94 -20.11
C LYS A 41 4.02 0.49 -20.35
N ASN A 42 5.28 0.29 -20.71
CA ASN A 42 5.84 -0.99 -21.14
C ASN A 42 7.00 -1.42 -20.22
N GLY A 43 7.45 -2.67 -20.36
CA GLY A 43 8.53 -3.25 -19.57
C GLY A 43 8.05 -4.35 -18.63
N SER A 44 8.91 -4.74 -17.69
CA SER A 44 8.56 -5.77 -16.71
C SER A 44 7.37 -5.36 -15.82
N VAL A 45 6.70 -6.34 -15.20
CA VAL A 45 5.60 -6.09 -14.24
C VAL A 45 6.02 -5.16 -13.09
N LEU A 46 7.30 -5.10 -12.74
CA LEU A 46 7.83 -4.25 -11.66
C LEU A 46 8.25 -2.86 -12.10
N GLN A 47 8.22 -2.54 -13.40
CA GLN A 47 8.63 -1.23 -13.93
C GLN A 47 7.45 -0.43 -14.48
N ARG A 48 6.39 -1.13 -14.88
CA ARG A 48 5.18 -0.51 -15.44
C ARG A 48 4.41 0.30 -14.40
N ALA A 49 3.73 1.32 -14.89
CA ALA A 49 2.75 2.10 -14.13
C ALA A 49 1.63 1.19 -13.62
N THR A 50 1.27 1.36 -12.35
CA THR A 50 0.22 0.59 -11.66
C THR A 50 -1.19 0.99 -12.11
N THR A 51 -1.34 2.24 -12.54
CA THR A 51 -2.57 2.77 -13.12
C THR A 51 -2.24 3.75 -14.25
N SER A 52 -3.21 4.00 -15.12
CA SER A 52 -3.16 5.12 -16.05
C SER A 52 -3.54 6.46 -15.40
N LYS A 53 -4.31 6.43 -14.30
CA LYS A 53 -4.83 7.62 -13.62
C LYS A 53 -4.73 7.45 -12.10
N MET A 54 -3.81 8.18 -11.49
CA MET A 54 -3.50 8.06 -10.05
C MET A 54 -4.68 8.43 -9.15
N SER A 55 -5.57 9.32 -9.58
CA SER A 55 -6.77 9.70 -8.83
C SER A 55 -7.81 8.58 -8.72
N GLU A 56 -7.62 7.45 -9.42
CA GLU A 56 -8.52 6.30 -9.40
C GLU A 56 -7.96 5.14 -8.56
N ILE A 57 -6.80 5.32 -7.92
CA ILE A 57 -6.25 4.32 -7.00
C ILE A 57 -6.89 4.47 -5.63
N ILE A 58 -7.30 3.34 -5.05
CA ILE A 58 -7.66 3.21 -3.65
C ILE A 58 -6.55 2.40 -2.97
N PHE A 59 -5.96 2.97 -1.91
CA PHE A 59 -5.00 2.26 -1.07
C PHE A 59 -5.74 1.50 0.04
N MET A 60 -5.48 0.19 0.18
CA MET A 60 -6.14 -0.68 1.16
C MET A 60 -5.11 -1.42 2.00
N GLN A 61 -5.39 -1.54 3.30
CA GLN A 61 -4.62 -2.30 4.28
C GLN A 61 -5.55 -2.76 5.42
N ASP A 62 -5.12 -3.75 6.21
CA ASP A 62 -5.87 -4.18 7.38
C ASP A 62 -5.67 -3.21 8.58
N GLY A 63 -6.31 -3.53 9.71
CA GLY A 63 -6.26 -2.74 10.94
C GLY A 63 -5.04 -2.95 11.85
N ALA A 64 -3.95 -3.57 11.37
CA ALA A 64 -2.81 -3.89 12.23
C ALA A 64 -2.21 -2.64 12.94
N PRO A 65 -1.59 -2.79 14.13
CA PRO A 65 -1.03 -1.65 14.86
C PRO A 65 -0.02 -0.81 14.06
N ALA A 66 0.82 -1.45 13.24
CA ALA A 66 1.78 -0.74 12.38
C ALA A 66 1.10 0.10 11.29
N HIS A 67 -0.02 -0.38 10.76
CA HIS A 67 -0.81 0.27 9.72
C HIS A 67 -1.56 1.49 10.27
N THR A 68 -2.08 1.37 11.49
CA THR A 68 -2.89 2.40 12.15
C THR A 68 -2.08 3.38 13.01
N ALA A 69 -0.77 3.14 13.17
CA ALA A 69 0.13 4.06 13.87
C ALA A 69 0.09 5.47 13.28
N LYS A 70 0.15 6.50 14.14
CA LYS A 70 0.05 7.92 13.75
C LYS A 70 1.02 8.28 12.61
N LEU A 71 2.31 7.95 12.77
CA LEU A 71 3.35 8.21 11.78
C LEU A 71 3.05 7.54 10.41
N THR A 72 2.43 6.37 10.43
CA THR A 72 2.08 5.62 9.22
C THR A 72 0.93 6.32 8.51
N GLN A 73 -0.12 6.66 9.26
CA GLN A 73 -1.29 7.36 8.74
C GLN A 73 -0.91 8.74 8.18
N GLU A 74 -0.03 9.48 8.87
CA GLU A 74 0.50 10.76 8.40
C GLU A 74 1.28 10.61 7.08
N TRP A 75 2.14 9.60 6.99
CA TRP A 75 2.86 9.32 5.74
C TRP A 75 1.89 9.01 4.60
N CYS A 76 0.87 8.18 4.85
CA CYS A 76 -0.13 7.84 3.84
C CYS A 76 -0.91 9.07 3.36
N LYS A 77 -1.36 9.94 4.27
CA LYS A 77 -2.06 11.19 3.92
C LYS A 77 -1.23 12.11 3.02
N GLN A 78 0.09 12.14 3.24
CA GLN A 78 1.01 13.02 2.50
C GLN A 78 1.41 12.45 1.13
N ASN A 79 1.47 11.12 0.98
CA ASN A 79 2.11 10.48 -0.17
C ASN A 79 1.15 9.67 -1.06
N LEU A 80 -0.02 9.28 -0.53
CA LEU A 80 -0.96 8.43 -1.26
C LEU A 80 -2.15 9.27 -1.73
N PRO A 81 -2.48 9.24 -3.04
CA PRO A 81 -3.70 9.88 -3.52
C PRO A 81 -4.93 9.21 -2.89
N ALA A 82 -5.92 10.02 -2.51
CA ALA A 82 -7.21 9.55 -2.00
C ALA A 82 -7.16 8.62 -0.77
N PHE A 83 -6.16 8.77 0.11
CA PHE A 83 -6.06 7.97 1.33
C PHE A 83 -7.24 8.20 2.29
N TRP A 84 -8.00 7.14 2.58
CA TRP A 84 -9.08 7.16 3.56
C TRP A 84 -8.53 6.96 4.97
N GLN A 85 -8.76 7.95 5.82
CA GLN A 85 -8.39 7.90 7.24
C GLN A 85 -9.37 6.98 7.99
N LYS A 86 -8.93 6.42 9.12
CA LYS A 86 -9.84 5.69 10.01
C LYS A 86 -10.83 6.68 10.67
N ALA A 87 -12.13 6.47 10.43
CA ALA A 87 -13.34 7.29 10.69
C ALA A 87 -13.65 8.25 9.52
N GLU A 88 -14.72 8.11 8.74
CA GLU A 88 -16.12 7.76 9.09
C GLU A 88 -16.65 6.52 8.34
N SER A 89 -17.36 5.67 9.06
CA SER A 89 -18.27 4.70 8.45
C SER A 89 -19.50 5.43 7.93
N LEU A 90 -19.44 6.01 6.73
CA LEU A 90 -20.65 6.33 5.98
C LEU A 90 -21.13 5.04 5.32
N GLY A 91 -22.31 4.59 5.75
CA GLY A 91 -22.93 3.32 5.38
C GLY A 91 -23.30 3.23 3.91
N THR A 92 -22.30 3.02 3.05
CA THR A 92 -22.50 2.64 1.67
C THR A 92 -21.71 1.39 1.39
N HIS A 93 -22.45 0.34 1.02
CA HIS A 93 -21.94 -0.85 0.35
C HIS A 93 -20.84 -0.45 -0.63
N LEU A 94 -19.70 -1.16 -0.61
CA LEU A 94 -19.05 -1.71 -1.80
C LEU A 94 -17.79 -2.51 -1.47
N THR A 95 -17.48 -3.39 -2.43
CA THR A 95 -16.65 -4.58 -2.45
C THR A 95 -15.21 -4.44 -1.95
N SER A 96 -14.85 -5.33 -1.02
CA SER A 96 -13.53 -5.53 -0.43
C SER A 96 -12.57 -6.29 -1.35
N ILE A 97 -11.34 -5.78 -1.50
CA ILE A 97 -10.19 -6.56 -2.00
C ILE A 97 -9.14 -6.63 -0.88
N THR A 98 -8.86 -7.84 -0.43
CA THR A 98 -7.96 -8.18 0.69
C THR A 98 -6.50 -8.23 0.22
N LEU A 99 -5.63 -7.41 0.81
CA LEU A 99 -4.18 -7.65 0.79
C LEU A 99 -3.84 -8.59 1.95
N ILE A 100 -3.64 -9.87 1.64
CA ILE A 100 -3.31 -10.90 2.64
C ILE A 100 -1.82 -10.79 2.99
N THR A 101 -1.52 -10.44 4.25
CA THR A 101 -0.21 -10.74 4.84
C THR A 101 -0.32 -12.03 5.64
N TYR A 102 0.26 -13.12 5.14
CA TYR A 102 0.39 -14.35 5.92
C TYR A 102 1.52 -14.22 6.94
N GLY A 103 1.16 -14.26 8.22
CA GLY A 103 2.06 -14.61 9.32
C GLY A 103 1.45 -15.80 10.05
N GLN A 104 1.99 -16.99 9.82
CA GLN A 104 1.70 -18.16 10.65
C GLN A 104 2.79 -18.25 11.73
N TYR A 105 2.32 -18.60 12.92
CA TYR A 105 2.97 -18.61 14.24
C TYR A 105 4.36 -19.25 14.31
#